data_AF-A0A553UIE4-F1
#
_entry.id   AF-A0A553UIE4-F1
#
_cell.length_a   1.000
_cell.length_b   1.000
_cell.length_c   1.000
_cell.angle_alpha   90.00
_cell.angle_beta   90.00
_cell.angle_gamma   90.00
#
_symmetry.space_group_name_H-M   'P 1'
#
loop_
_entity.id
_entity.type
_entity.pdbx_description
1 polymer ?
#
loop_
_entity_poly.entity_id
_entity_poly.type
_entity_poly.pdbx_seq_one_letter_code
_entity_poly.pdbx_strand_id
1 'polypeptide(L)'
;MPEGFTDWGIMYDLGYGVPQDYSKALEYYQKAAELGDARGYSSLGVLYANGYGVAKDDAKALQYFQKATDMGDAEGYNNLGLVYAKGVGVNQDYFKAITYFQKAAELGSARGYHNLGVAYKLGLGVAKDEAKALRYVQKACAMGYQKACQPRQHLNRAIRFSQVLPRGQINS
;
A
#
# COMPACT_ATOMS: atom_id res chain seq x y z
N MET A 1 -13.44 15.77 -14.32
CA MET A 1 -12.46 14.67 -14.25
C MET A 1 -12.30 14.27 -12.79
N PRO A 2 -12.46 12.99 -12.44
CA PRO A 2 -12.37 12.51 -11.05
C PRO A 2 -10.97 12.70 -10.43
N GLU A 3 -9.93 12.67 -11.26
CA GLU A 3 -8.52 12.72 -10.84
C GLU A 3 -8.16 13.97 -10.02
N GLY A 4 -8.80 15.10 -10.33
CA GLY A 4 -8.58 16.33 -9.60
C GLY A 4 -8.93 16.19 -8.11
N PHE A 5 -10.01 15.52 -7.74
CA PHE A 5 -10.37 15.41 -6.33
C PHE A 5 -9.39 14.55 -5.53
N THR A 6 -8.88 13.46 -6.13
CA THR A 6 -7.84 12.65 -5.50
C THR A 6 -6.58 13.47 -5.24
N ASP A 7 -6.15 14.27 -6.21
CA ASP A 7 -4.92 15.07 -6.07
C ASP A 7 -5.09 16.17 -5.01
N TRP A 8 -6.28 16.77 -4.90
CA TRP A 8 -6.60 17.71 -3.82
C TRP A 8 -6.64 17.03 -2.46
N GLY A 9 -7.19 15.82 -2.40
CA GLY A 9 -7.12 14.98 -1.22
C GLY A 9 -5.68 14.74 -0.78
N ILE A 10 -4.79 14.40 -1.72
CA ILE A 10 -3.36 14.18 -1.46
C ILE A 10 -2.68 15.46 -0.95
N MET A 11 -3.02 16.62 -1.51
CA MET A 11 -2.46 17.90 -1.03
C MET A 11 -2.79 18.15 0.44
N TYR A 12 -4.03 17.90 0.87
CA TYR A 12 -4.42 18.03 2.28
C TYR A 12 -3.89 16.90 3.17
N ASP A 13 -3.78 15.68 2.65
CA ASP A 13 -3.24 14.51 3.36
C ASP A 13 -1.75 14.68 3.68
N LEU A 14 -0.97 15.19 2.73
CA LEU A 14 0.48 15.36 2.86
C LEU A 14 0.90 16.78 3.29
N GLY A 15 -0.02 17.75 3.27
CA GLY A 15 0.29 19.15 3.52
C GLY A 15 1.14 19.80 2.41
N TYR A 16 0.95 19.38 1.16
CA TYR A 16 1.70 19.91 0.00
C TYR A 16 1.05 21.18 -0.52
N GLY A 17 1.66 22.33 -0.20
CA GLY A 17 1.16 23.65 -0.60
C GLY A 17 -0.04 24.15 0.21
N VAL A 18 -0.59 23.32 1.10
CA VAL A 18 -1.66 23.64 2.05
C VAL A 18 -1.34 23.05 3.42
N PRO A 19 -1.88 23.57 4.54
CA PRO A 19 -1.77 22.89 5.83
C PRO A 19 -2.36 21.49 5.78
N GLN A 20 -1.69 20.53 6.42
CA GLN A 20 -2.20 19.16 6.51
C GLN A 20 -3.55 19.15 7.24
N ASP A 21 -4.54 18.49 6.63
CA ASP A 21 -5.91 18.39 7.14
C ASP A 21 -6.57 17.10 6.66
N TYR A 22 -6.54 16.08 7.52
CA TYR A 22 -7.12 14.77 7.20
C TYR A 22 -8.64 14.80 7.02
N SER A 23 -9.34 15.74 7.66
CA SER A 23 -10.79 15.89 7.49
C SER A 23 -11.12 16.38 6.09
N LYS A 24 -10.37 17.36 5.58
CA LYS A 24 -10.50 17.80 4.18
C LYS A 24 -10.06 16.71 3.20
N ALA A 25 -8.95 16.02 3.49
CA ALA A 25 -8.51 14.89 2.66
C ALA A 25 -9.62 13.83 2.53
N LEU A 26 -10.28 13.49 3.64
CA LEU A 26 -11.42 12.58 3.66
C LEU A 26 -12.55 13.04 2.72
N GLU A 27 -12.97 14.31 2.82
CA GLU A 27 -14.03 14.86 1.95
C GLU A 27 -13.68 14.77 0.46
N TYR A 28 -12.44 15.09 0.11
CA TYR A 28 -11.97 15.02 -1.27
C TYR A 28 -11.86 13.59 -1.79
N TYR A 29 -11.34 12.66 -0.98
CA TYR A 29 -11.30 11.25 -1.36
C TYR A 29 -12.70 10.63 -1.46
N GLN A 30 -13.66 11.05 -0.63
CA GLN A 30 -15.08 10.67 -0.76
C GLN A 30 -15.65 11.12 -2.10
N LYS A 31 -15.47 12.39 -2.46
CA LYS A 31 -15.91 12.92 -3.76
C LYS A 31 -15.25 12.19 -4.93
N ALA A 32 -13.95 11.90 -4.83
CA ALA A 32 -13.24 11.15 -5.86
C ALA A 32 -13.82 9.74 -6.04
N ALA A 33 -14.05 9.04 -4.92
CA ALA A 33 -14.65 7.70 -4.92
C ALA A 33 -16.09 7.67 -5.46
N GLU A 34 -16.91 8.66 -5.10
CA GLU A 34 -18.27 8.84 -5.62
C GLU A 34 -18.29 9.06 -7.14
N LEU A 35 -17.27 9.73 -7.67
CA LEU A 35 -17.08 9.94 -9.11
C LEU A 35 -16.38 8.77 -9.82
N GLY A 36 -16.15 7.66 -9.13
CA GLY A 36 -15.54 6.46 -9.69
C GLY A 36 -14.02 6.53 -9.85
N ASP A 37 -13.32 7.38 -9.11
CA ASP A 37 -11.85 7.28 -9.02
C ASP A 37 -11.45 6.15 -8.07
N ALA A 38 -10.83 5.11 -8.63
CA ALA A 38 -10.34 3.97 -7.87
C ALA A 38 -9.26 4.35 -6.83
N ARG A 39 -8.44 5.38 -7.12
CA ARG A 39 -7.45 5.90 -6.16
C ARG A 39 -8.13 6.54 -4.95
N GLY A 40 -9.27 7.20 -5.16
CA GLY A 40 -10.10 7.74 -4.08
C GLY A 40 -10.51 6.65 -3.09
N TYR A 41 -10.97 5.50 -3.60
CA TYR A 41 -11.26 4.33 -2.75
C TYR A 41 -10.03 3.83 -1.99
N SER A 42 -8.89 3.69 -2.66
CA SER A 42 -7.64 3.31 -1.99
C SER A 42 -7.28 4.27 -0.86
N SER A 43 -7.30 5.58 -1.11
CA SER A 43 -6.99 6.59 -0.10
C SER A 43 -8.00 6.62 1.06
N LEU A 44 -9.29 6.40 0.81
CA LEU A 44 -10.26 6.22 1.91
C LEU A 44 -9.91 5.02 2.77
N GLY A 45 -9.56 3.89 2.15
CA GLY A 45 -9.11 2.71 2.88
C GLY A 45 -7.92 3.01 3.78
N VAL A 46 -7.00 3.87 3.31
CA VAL A 46 -5.85 4.35 4.10
C VAL A 46 -6.28 5.13 5.33
N LEU A 47 -7.17 6.11 5.17
CA LEU A 47 -7.62 6.95 6.28
C LEU A 47 -8.30 6.10 7.36
N TYR A 48 -9.16 5.16 6.98
CA TYR A 48 -9.82 4.26 7.93
C TYR A 48 -8.87 3.27 8.59
N ALA A 49 -7.89 2.71 7.86
CA ALA A 49 -6.92 1.78 8.42
C ALA A 49 -6.02 2.41 9.50
N ASN A 50 -5.76 3.72 9.39
CA ASN A 50 -4.88 4.43 10.32
C ASN A 50 -5.63 5.35 11.31
N GLY A 51 -6.92 5.62 11.08
CA GLY A 51 -7.70 6.56 11.88
C GLY A 51 -7.33 8.02 11.65
N TYR A 52 -7.01 8.39 10.40
CA TYR A 52 -6.65 9.77 10.03
C TYR A 52 -7.89 10.57 9.65
N GLY A 53 -8.23 11.58 10.46
CA GLY A 53 -9.45 12.38 10.27
C GLY A 53 -10.74 11.61 10.52
N VAL A 54 -10.67 10.31 10.82
CA VAL A 54 -11.79 9.40 11.10
C VAL A 54 -11.43 8.44 12.21
N ALA A 55 -12.44 7.86 12.88
CA ALA A 55 -12.19 6.73 13.76
C ALA A 55 -11.60 5.56 12.97
N LYS A 56 -10.56 4.93 13.51
CA LYS A 56 -9.95 3.76 12.89
C LYS A 56 -10.98 2.63 12.75
N ASP A 57 -11.09 2.09 11.54
CA ASP A 57 -12.00 0.98 11.21
C ASP A 57 -11.36 0.08 10.15
N ASP A 58 -10.80 -1.03 10.60
CA ASP A 58 -10.10 -1.99 9.74
C ASP A 58 -11.06 -2.71 8.76
N ALA A 59 -12.32 -2.92 9.16
CA ALA A 59 -13.32 -3.56 8.32
C ALA A 59 -13.74 -2.64 7.16
N LYS A 60 -13.95 -1.36 7.47
CA LYS A 60 -14.25 -0.36 6.44
C LYS A 60 -13.07 -0.09 5.52
N ALA A 61 -11.85 -0.10 6.07
CA ALA A 61 -10.64 -0.03 5.25
C ALA A 61 -10.56 -1.19 4.24
N LEU A 62 -10.80 -2.42 4.70
CA LEU A 62 -10.82 -3.61 3.85
C LEU A 62 -11.86 -3.48 2.72
N GLN A 63 -13.06 -3.01 3.02
CA GLN A 63 -14.10 -2.79 2.01
C GLN A 63 -13.67 -1.78 0.94
N TYR A 64 -13.03 -0.69 1.34
CA TYR A 64 -12.54 0.31 0.40
C TYR A 64 -11.39 -0.19 -0.46
N PHE A 65 -10.43 -0.93 0.11
CA PHE A 65 -9.38 -1.55 -0.69
C PHE A 65 -9.94 -2.58 -1.67
N GLN A 66 -10.95 -3.37 -1.29
CA GLN A 66 -11.62 -4.30 -2.20
C GLN A 66 -12.27 -3.57 -3.37
N LYS A 67 -13.02 -2.48 -3.11
CA LYS A 67 -13.59 -1.64 -4.18
C LYS A 67 -12.53 -1.10 -5.13
N ALA A 68 -11.40 -0.63 -4.59
CA ALA A 68 -10.29 -0.16 -5.42
C ALA A 68 -9.73 -1.29 -6.30
N THR A 69 -9.59 -2.51 -5.77
CA THR A 69 -9.12 -3.66 -6.57
C THR A 69 -10.10 -4.13 -7.63
N ASP A 70 -11.40 -4.04 -7.35
CA ASP A 70 -12.45 -4.38 -8.33
C ASP A 70 -12.40 -3.43 -9.54
N MET A 71 -11.88 -2.22 -9.33
CA MET A 71 -11.66 -1.20 -10.36
C MET A 71 -10.24 -1.23 -10.95
N GLY A 72 -9.40 -2.19 -10.56
CA GLY A 72 -8.05 -2.37 -11.12
C GLY A 72 -6.97 -1.46 -10.52
N ASP A 73 -7.19 -0.83 -9.37
CA ASP A 73 -6.19 0.06 -8.76
C ASP A 73 -5.01 -0.71 -8.16
N ALA A 74 -3.80 -0.43 -8.67
CA ALA A 74 -2.58 -1.10 -8.25
C ALA A 74 -2.26 -0.90 -6.76
N GLU A 75 -2.57 0.29 -6.21
CA GLU A 75 -2.36 0.59 -4.79
C GLU A 75 -3.40 -0.11 -3.89
N GLY A 76 -4.63 -0.29 -4.37
CA GLY A 76 -5.65 -1.12 -3.74
C GLY A 76 -5.18 -2.56 -3.59
N TYR A 77 -4.61 -3.13 -4.66
CA TYR A 77 -4.02 -4.47 -4.63
C TYR A 77 -2.87 -4.54 -3.61
N ASN A 78 -1.98 -3.55 -3.62
CA ASN A 78 -0.89 -3.49 -2.66
C ASN A 78 -1.40 -3.41 -1.20
N ASN A 79 -2.42 -2.60 -0.94
CA ASN A 79 -2.98 -2.42 0.40
C ASN A 79 -3.73 -3.67 0.90
N LEU A 80 -4.50 -4.36 0.03
CA LEU A 80 -5.06 -5.67 0.36
C LEU A 80 -3.97 -6.69 0.70
N GLY A 81 -2.88 -6.71 -0.07
CA GLY A 81 -1.73 -7.57 0.22
C GLY A 81 -1.16 -7.30 1.62
N LEU A 82 -1.04 -6.02 2.02
CA LEU A 82 -0.58 -5.64 3.35
C LEU A 82 -1.57 -6.04 4.45
N VAL A 83 -2.88 -5.94 4.20
CA VAL A 83 -3.93 -6.36 5.13
C VAL A 83 -3.80 -7.85 5.45
N TYR A 84 -3.70 -8.70 4.43
CA TYR A 84 -3.49 -10.14 4.63
C TYR A 84 -2.12 -10.48 5.21
N ALA A 85 -1.05 -9.78 4.83
CA ALA A 85 0.29 -10.00 5.38
C ALA A 85 0.36 -9.66 6.88
N LYS A 86 -0.44 -8.69 7.35
CA LYS A 86 -0.45 -8.22 8.74
C LYS A 86 -1.57 -8.84 9.58
N GLY A 87 -2.59 -9.42 8.96
CA GLY A 87 -3.79 -9.91 9.65
C GLY A 87 -4.63 -8.78 10.25
N VAL A 88 -4.78 -7.65 9.54
CA VAL A 88 -5.52 -6.48 10.02
C VAL A 88 -6.99 -6.63 9.65
N GLY A 89 -7.87 -6.86 10.63
CA GLY A 89 -9.30 -7.11 10.36
C GLY A 89 -9.61 -8.44 9.65
N VAL A 90 -8.58 -9.24 9.34
CA VAL A 90 -8.68 -10.58 8.71
C VAL A 90 -7.63 -11.51 9.31
N ASN A 91 -7.78 -12.82 9.13
CA ASN A 91 -6.72 -13.76 9.48
C ASN A 91 -5.49 -13.52 8.59
N GLN A 92 -4.31 -13.54 9.20
CA GLN A 92 -3.05 -13.41 8.48
C GLN A 92 -2.89 -14.55 7.47
N ASP A 93 -2.59 -14.19 6.23
CA ASP A 93 -2.42 -15.13 5.13
C ASP A 93 -1.35 -14.61 4.16
N TYR A 94 -0.15 -15.18 4.25
CA TYR A 94 0.96 -14.76 3.39
C TYR A 94 0.78 -15.22 1.94
N PHE A 95 0.06 -16.32 1.68
CA PHE A 95 -0.16 -16.77 0.31
C PHE A 95 -1.08 -15.79 -0.41
N LYS A 96 -2.19 -15.39 0.21
CA LYS A 96 -3.06 -14.32 -0.33
C LYS A 96 -2.30 -13.02 -0.49
N ALA A 97 -1.51 -12.62 0.51
CA ALA A 97 -0.72 -11.40 0.42
C ALA A 97 0.19 -11.37 -0.82
N ILE A 98 0.87 -12.48 -1.11
CA ILE A 98 1.72 -12.62 -2.29
C ILE A 98 0.91 -12.50 -3.58
N THR A 99 -0.24 -13.14 -3.67
CA THR A 99 -1.12 -13.02 -4.85
C THR A 99 -1.51 -11.56 -5.11
N TYR A 100 -1.90 -10.83 -4.07
CA TYR A 100 -2.23 -9.40 -4.19
C TYR A 100 -1.01 -8.55 -4.56
N PHE A 101 0.17 -8.79 -3.96
CA PHE A 101 1.40 -8.07 -4.33
C PHE A 101 1.86 -8.36 -5.75
N GLN A 102 1.70 -9.60 -6.24
CA GLN A 102 1.95 -9.97 -7.63
C GLN A 102 1.06 -9.14 -8.56
N LYS A 103 -0.24 -9.08 -8.24
CA LYS A 103 -1.18 -8.30 -9.06
C LYS A 103 -0.88 -6.81 -9.04
N ALA A 104 -0.55 -6.25 -7.87
CA ALA A 104 -0.10 -4.86 -7.75
C ALA A 104 1.15 -4.59 -8.61
N ALA A 105 2.12 -5.49 -8.59
CA ALA A 105 3.36 -5.37 -9.36
C ALA A 105 3.13 -5.50 -10.88
N GLU A 106 2.23 -6.38 -11.31
CA GLU A 106 1.78 -6.50 -12.71
C GLU A 106 1.15 -5.19 -13.20
N LEU A 107 0.37 -4.53 -12.34
CA LEU A 107 -0.26 -3.23 -12.60
C LEU A 107 0.68 -2.04 -12.41
N GLY A 108 1.98 -2.28 -12.18
CA GLY A 108 2.99 -1.22 -12.12
C GLY A 108 3.17 -0.57 -10.74
N SER A 109 2.67 -1.15 -9.65
CA SER A 109 3.00 -0.66 -8.30
C SER A 109 4.44 -1.00 -7.93
N ALA A 110 5.26 0.03 -7.76
CA ALA A 110 6.62 -0.10 -7.25
C ALA A 110 6.63 -0.67 -5.81
N ARG A 111 5.60 -0.36 -5.01
CA ARG A 111 5.42 -0.92 -3.65
C ARG A 111 5.10 -2.41 -3.71
N GLY A 112 4.26 -2.83 -4.67
CA GLY A 112 4.00 -4.24 -4.95
C GLY A 112 5.30 -5.02 -5.23
N TYR A 113 6.15 -4.49 -6.11
CA TYR A 113 7.47 -5.07 -6.38
C TYR A 113 8.35 -5.15 -5.11
N HIS A 114 8.42 -4.07 -4.33
CA HIS A 114 9.18 -4.09 -3.08
C HIS A 114 8.69 -5.16 -2.12
N ASN A 115 7.37 -5.28 -1.93
CA ASN A 115 6.78 -6.24 -1.00
C ASN A 115 7.00 -7.69 -1.43
N LEU A 116 6.97 -7.98 -2.74
CA LEU A 116 7.42 -9.27 -3.27
C LEU A 116 8.88 -9.54 -2.94
N GLY A 117 9.74 -8.53 -3.13
CA GLY A 117 11.15 -8.62 -2.77
C GLY A 117 11.38 -9.01 -1.32
N VAL A 118 10.66 -8.36 -0.39
CA VAL A 118 10.71 -8.68 1.03
C VAL A 118 10.21 -10.10 1.31
N ALA A 119 9.10 -10.51 0.68
CA ALA A 119 8.53 -11.83 0.90
C ALA A 119 9.46 -12.97 0.43
N TYR A 120 10.09 -12.84 -0.75
CA TYR A 120 11.10 -13.79 -1.22
C TYR A 120 12.35 -13.79 -0.36
N LYS A 121 12.75 -12.65 0.20
CA LYS A 121 13.90 -12.58 1.11
C LYS A 121 13.65 -13.34 2.41
N LEU A 122 12.43 -13.21 2.95
CA LEU A 122 12.07 -13.74 4.26
C LEU A 122 11.38 -15.12 4.19
N GLY A 123 11.03 -15.59 2.99
CA GLY A 123 10.34 -16.87 2.80
C GLY A 123 8.88 -16.84 3.26
N LEU A 124 8.17 -15.74 3.00
CA LEU A 124 6.83 -15.48 3.55
C LEU A 124 5.76 -15.74 2.50
N GLY A 125 5.05 -16.87 2.62
CA GLY A 125 4.10 -17.34 1.62
C GLY A 125 4.76 -17.85 0.33
N VAL A 126 6.08 -17.81 0.25
CA VAL A 126 6.89 -18.30 -0.87
C VAL A 126 8.20 -18.90 -0.34
N ALA A 127 8.81 -19.80 -1.11
CA ALA A 127 10.15 -20.28 -0.80
C ALA A 127 11.15 -19.11 -0.84
N LYS A 128 12.09 -19.11 0.11
CA LYS A 128 13.13 -18.08 0.17
C LYS A 128 13.98 -18.12 -1.11
N ASP A 129 14.15 -16.96 -1.75
CA ASP A 129 14.95 -16.79 -2.97
C ASP A 129 15.58 -15.40 -2.98
N GLU A 130 16.87 -15.34 -2.63
CA GLU A 130 17.60 -14.07 -2.52
C GLU A 130 17.81 -13.39 -3.88
N ALA A 131 17.95 -14.18 -4.95
CA ALA A 131 18.13 -13.64 -6.30
C ALA A 131 16.85 -12.98 -6.81
N LYS A 132 15.69 -13.64 -6.62
CA LYS A 132 14.38 -13.03 -6.92
C LYS A 132 14.11 -11.82 -6.04
N ALA A 133 14.42 -11.91 -4.75
CA ALA A 133 14.27 -10.78 -3.83
C ALA A 133 15.02 -9.54 -4.33
N LEU A 134 16.30 -9.70 -4.69
CA LEU A 134 17.13 -8.61 -5.18
C LEU A 134 16.57 -8.02 -6.50
N ARG A 135 16.15 -8.88 -7.44
CA ARG A 135 15.56 -8.43 -8.72
C ARG A 135 14.31 -7.58 -8.51
N TYR A 136 13.41 -8.01 -7.63
CA TYR A 136 12.18 -7.26 -7.34
C TYR A 136 12.45 -5.92 -6.65
N VAL A 137 13.37 -5.90 -5.68
CA VAL A 137 13.79 -4.66 -5.00
C VAL A 137 14.48 -3.69 -5.98
N GLN A 138 15.37 -4.18 -6.84
CA GLN A 138 16.01 -3.36 -7.87
C GLN A 138 14.97 -2.76 -8.83
N LYS A 139 13.97 -3.54 -9.24
CA LYS A 139 12.88 -3.05 -10.09
C LYS A 139 12.06 -1.96 -9.39
N ALA A 140 11.69 -2.15 -8.12
CA ALA A 140 11.00 -1.13 -7.33
C ALA A 140 11.83 0.17 -7.23
N CYS A 141 13.14 0.06 -7.01
CA CYS A 141 14.05 1.21 -6.99
C CYS A 141 14.09 1.95 -8.34
N ALA A 142 14.20 1.21 -9.45
CA ALA A 142 14.19 1.78 -10.79
C ALA A 142 12.88 2.50 -11.13
N MET A 143 11.77 2.12 -10.48
CA MET A 143 10.47 2.79 -10.58
C MET A 143 10.33 3.99 -9.62
N GLY A 144 11.42 4.43 -8.99
CA GLY A 144 11.45 5.61 -8.13
C GLY A 144 11.10 5.34 -6.66
N TYR A 145 10.87 4.08 -6.25
CA TYR A 145 10.62 3.77 -4.85
C TYR A 145 11.94 3.75 -4.06
N GLN A 146 12.33 4.92 -3.56
CA GLN A 146 13.58 5.16 -2.82
C GLN A 146 13.84 4.18 -1.67
N LYS A 147 12.80 3.75 -0.95
CA LYS A 147 12.92 2.74 0.13
C LYS A 147 13.50 1.41 -0.39
N ALA A 148 13.25 1.05 -1.64
CA ALA A 148 13.85 -0.12 -2.27
C ALA A 148 15.30 0.10 -2.76
N CYS A 149 15.75 1.35 -2.92
CA CYS A 149 17.11 1.66 -3.40
C CYS A 149 18.21 1.42 -2.37
N GLN A 150 17.87 1.00 -1.15
CA GLN A 150 18.84 0.58 -0.13
C GLN A 150 18.78 -0.94 0.15
N PRO A 151 19.24 -1.82 -0.77
CA PRO A 151 19.19 -3.26 -0.57
C PRO A 151 19.91 -3.70 0.71
N ARG A 152 21.05 -3.08 1.03
CA ARG A 152 21.97 -3.53 2.10
C ARG A 152 21.40 -3.40 3.52
N GLN A 153 20.50 -2.45 3.79
CA GLN A 153 19.89 -2.32 5.12
C GLN A 153 18.75 -3.33 5.33
N HIS A 154 17.98 -3.61 4.27
CA HIS A 154 16.87 -4.55 4.31
C HIS A 154 17.28 -6.00 4.11
N LEU A 155 18.58 -6.31 3.91
CA LEU A 155 19.11 -7.66 3.66
C LEU A 155 19.70 -8.36 4.91
N ASN A 156 19.82 -7.69 6.06
CA ASN A 156 20.35 -8.31 7.28
C ASN A 156 19.39 -9.34 7.93
N ARG A 157 19.99 -10.29 8.67
CA ARG A 157 19.48 -11.64 8.99
C ARG A 157 18.33 -11.74 10.03
N ALA A 158 17.80 -10.64 10.53
CA ALA A 158 16.85 -10.65 11.67
C ALA A 158 15.58 -9.81 11.51
N ILE A 159 15.32 -9.24 10.33
CA ILE A 159 14.23 -8.27 10.17
C ILE A 159 12.89 -8.97 9.88
N ARG A 160 11.91 -8.85 10.78
CA ARG A 160 10.52 -9.32 10.59
C ARG A 160 9.76 -8.36 9.66
N PHE A 161 8.66 -8.80 9.03
CA PHE A 161 7.81 -7.93 8.18
C PHE A 161 7.46 -6.59 8.85
N SER A 162 7.22 -6.58 10.16
CA SER A 162 6.91 -5.39 10.98
C SER A 162 8.06 -4.37 11.13
N GLN A 163 9.27 -4.72 10.68
CA GLN A 163 10.47 -3.89 10.71
C GLN A 163 11.00 -3.58 9.29
N VAL A 164 10.62 -4.36 8.26
CA VAL A 164 10.98 -4.09 6.85
C VAL A 164 9.89 -3.27 6.14
N LEU A 165 8.62 -3.56 6.43
CA LEU A 165 7.51 -2.75 5.98
C LEU A 165 7.34 -1.62 6.97
N PRO A 166 7.19 -0.37 6.52
CA PRO A 166 7.10 0.73 7.45
C PRO A 166 5.90 0.51 8.38
N ARG A 167 6.15 0.61 9.69
CA ARG A 167 5.11 0.58 10.73
C ARG A 167 4.13 1.70 10.39
N GLY A 168 2.91 1.33 10.02
CA GLY A 168 1.85 2.31 9.76
C GLY A 168 2.29 3.44 8.83
N GLN A 169 2.97 3.14 7.74
CA GLN A 169 3.07 4.09 6.64
C GLN A 169 2.41 3.51 5.40
N ILE A 170 1.13 3.79 5.32
CA ILE A 170 0.60 4.39 4.11
C ILE A 170 0.83 5.93 4.19
N ASN A 171 1.97 6.34 4.76
CA ASN A 171 2.33 7.71 5.10
C ASN A 171 3.73 7.98 4.57
N SER A 172 3.86 9.01 3.73
CA SER A 172 5.14 9.64 3.36
C SER A 172 6.14 8.75 2.59
#